data_AF-A0A9E3TZ03-F1
#
_entry.id   AF-A0A9E3TZ03-F1
#
_cell.length_a   1.000
_cell.length_b   1.000
_cell.length_c   1.000
_cell.angle_alpha   90.00
_cell.angle_beta   90.00
_cell.angle_gamma   90.00
#
_symmetry.space_group_name_H-M   'P 1'
#
loop_
_entity.id
_entity.type
_entity.pdbx_description
1 polymer ?
#
loop_
_entity_poly.entity_id
_entity_poly.type
_entity_poly.pdbx_seq_one_letter_code
_entity_poly.pdbx_strand_id
1 'polypeptide(L)'
;QERIGQQKQRPLEVVPWARAPQETAVGAPVLRFSSFGAIDVKAVEDQPLFAANAPRLYAAVGAALQGLGKAAINTNLLPRAKGSVLGQLGRWTKRSRGGDAAWGFELTASGLKAVKLTLDAKTDAVSIAAFDVVEHASPLGAVASDTQRRDLMDETVKKFLERNPLSGEPIVLVFPGAQVLGRFFEMPPVEVKRIDDLMLFEAKQQVPFPLEQLNWDYHVWFDEQEGERSPRRAMLVAARHLHVTQRVGVWEDAGVKPQALQCDAAALYNFYDFAVARAAQSGGSRSDVERMPVALLDVGADGTNLVVAGDNLMWFRSIPRGSDDLNRALMRRFEVSFTTAEQLKRHPTKSKQVHRADDVWQPVFGQFVKDVQDSLAAYNAAHPGKPVAAVEALGGGFAVHGLHRRFLEA
;
A
#
# COMPACT_ATOMS: atom_id res chain seq x y z
N GLN A 1 14.48 45.48 -16.25
CA GLN A 1 13.92 44.21 -16.75
C GLN A 1 14.92 43.11 -16.43
N GLU A 2 14.85 42.51 -15.26
CA GLU A 2 15.73 41.40 -14.86
C GLU A 2 14.90 40.14 -14.68
N ARG A 3 15.28 39.09 -15.42
CA ARG A 3 14.65 37.77 -15.43
C ARG A 3 15.07 37.02 -14.17
N ILE A 4 14.18 36.94 -13.19
CA ILE A 4 14.30 35.96 -12.10
C ILE A 4 13.85 34.61 -12.65
N GLY A 5 14.83 33.74 -12.93
CA GLY A 5 14.59 32.37 -13.36
C GLY A 5 13.84 31.58 -12.30
N GLN A 6 12.80 30.85 -12.71
CA GLN A 6 12.13 29.86 -11.89
C GLN A 6 13.12 28.76 -11.52
N GLN A 7 13.65 28.79 -10.29
CA GLN A 7 14.35 27.65 -9.71
C GLN A 7 13.34 26.52 -9.54
N LYS A 8 13.42 25.50 -10.41
CA LYS A 8 12.78 24.20 -10.20
C LYS A 8 13.29 23.67 -8.85
N GLN A 9 12.42 23.60 -7.86
CA GLN A 9 12.72 22.93 -6.60
C GLN A 9 13.05 21.47 -6.94
N ARG A 10 14.33 21.11 -6.85
CA ARG A 10 14.74 19.71 -6.88
C ARG A 10 14.17 19.03 -5.63
N PRO A 11 13.65 17.79 -5.73
CA PRO A 11 13.36 17.01 -4.53
C PRO A 11 14.62 16.96 -3.67
N LEU A 12 14.47 17.05 -2.34
CA LEU A 12 15.59 16.86 -1.42
C LEU A 12 16.15 15.45 -1.64
N GLU A 13 17.21 15.35 -2.44
CA GLU A 13 18.01 14.14 -2.57
C GLU A 13 18.63 13.86 -1.20
N VAL A 14 18.41 12.65 -0.70
CA VAL A 14 19.07 12.16 0.51
C VAL A 14 20.58 12.14 0.21
N VAL A 15 21.34 12.97 0.91
CA VAL A 15 22.78 13.12 0.68
C VAL A 15 23.47 11.78 0.96
N PRO A 16 24.20 11.16 0.02
CA PRO A 16 24.65 9.75 0.13
C PRO A 16 25.54 9.42 1.34
N TRP A 17 26.14 10.43 1.98
CA TRP A 17 27.06 10.25 3.12
C TRP A 17 26.41 10.51 4.49
N ALA A 18 25.19 11.04 4.53
CA ALA A 18 24.48 11.26 5.79
C ALA A 18 23.75 9.95 6.17
N ARG A 19 24.30 9.21 7.14
CA ARG A 19 23.56 8.09 7.75
C ARG A 19 22.30 8.65 8.41
N ALA A 20 21.17 8.00 8.19
CA ALA A 20 19.94 8.36 8.88
C ALA A 20 20.18 8.31 10.41
N PRO A 21 19.58 9.24 11.19
CA PRO A 21 19.69 9.23 12.63
C PRO A 21 19.32 7.85 13.18
N GLN A 22 20.17 7.31 14.06
CA GLN A 22 19.93 6.00 14.67
C GLN A 22 18.81 6.08 15.72
N GLU A 23 18.73 7.22 16.43
CA GLU A 23 17.61 7.56 17.30
C GLU A 23 16.69 8.55 16.58
N THR A 24 15.43 8.18 16.48
CA THR A 24 14.37 8.94 15.83
C THR A 24 13.15 8.98 16.73
N ALA A 25 12.14 9.78 16.36
CA ALA A 25 10.89 9.84 17.09
C ALA A 25 10.19 8.47 17.23
N VAL A 26 10.52 7.48 16.40
CA VAL A 26 9.87 6.15 16.39
C VAL A 26 10.79 5.03 16.88
N GLY A 27 11.97 5.36 17.41
CA GLY A 27 12.89 4.37 17.99
C GLY A 27 13.58 3.45 17.00
N ALA A 28 13.56 3.78 15.70
CA ALA A 28 14.27 3.08 14.63
C ALA A 28 14.68 4.06 13.52
N PRO A 29 15.76 3.81 12.76
CA PRO A 29 16.15 4.66 11.63
C PRO A 29 14.99 4.88 10.65
N VAL A 30 14.76 6.12 10.22
CA VAL A 30 13.72 6.48 9.24
C VAL A 30 14.37 6.86 7.91
N LEU A 31 14.00 6.15 6.85
CA LEU A 31 14.55 6.29 5.49
C LEU A 31 13.44 6.67 4.53
N ARG A 32 13.71 7.54 3.55
CA ARG A 32 12.78 7.73 2.42
C ARG A 32 12.98 6.62 1.40
N PHE A 33 11.90 5.96 1.03
CA PHE A 33 11.95 4.93 0.01
C PHE A 33 11.63 5.50 -1.38
N SER A 34 12.61 5.49 -2.27
CA SER A 34 12.52 6.16 -3.58
C SER A 34 13.01 5.32 -4.75
N SER A 35 13.02 3.99 -4.63
CA SER A 35 13.51 3.07 -5.66
C SER A 35 12.45 2.05 -6.06
N PHE A 36 12.51 1.55 -7.30
CA PHE A 36 11.71 0.39 -7.73
C PHE A 36 12.52 -0.92 -7.70
N GLY A 37 13.73 -0.90 -7.13
CA GLY A 37 14.56 -2.08 -6.93
C GLY A 37 14.82 -2.82 -8.23
N ALA A 38 14.47 -4.12 -8.26
CA ALA A 38 14.62 -4.98 -9.43
C ALA A 38 13.60 -4.74 -10.57
N ILE A 39 12.65 -3.82 -10.42
CA ILE A 39 11.68 -3.51 -11.47
C ILE A 39 12.25 -2.43 -12.39
N ASP A 40 12.33 -2.72 -13.69
CA ASP A 40 12.81 -1.77 -14.70
C ASP A 40 11.77 -0.66 -14.93
N VAL A 41 12.23 0.59 -14.93
CA VAL A 41 11.41 1.80 -15.12
C VAL A 41 11.80 2.61 -16.34
N LYS A 42 12.73 2.14 -17.19
CA LYS A 42 13.24 2.90 -18.36
C LYS A 42 12.17 3.42 -19.30
N ALA A 43 11.07 2.68 -19.47
CA ALA A 43 9.97 3.10 -20.33
C ALA A 43 9.23 4.35 -19.81
N VAL A 44 9.37 4.68 -18.52
CA VAL A 44 8.61 5.75 -17.85
C VAL A 44 9.49 6.74 -17.10
N GLU A 45 10.79 6.47 -16.92
CA GLU A 45 11.69 7.24 -16.04
C GLU A 45 11.81 8.72 -16.43
N ASP A 46 11.85 9.02 -17.74
CA ASP A 46 11.97 10.38 -18.26
C ASP A 46 10.66 11.19 -18.18
N GLN A 47 9.54 10.56 -17.81
CA GLN A 47 8.25 11.24 -17.76
C GLN A 47 8.14 12.09 -16.48
N PRO A 48 7.92 13.42 -16.58
CA PRO A 48 7.82 14.28 -15.39
C PRO A 48 6.70 13.86 -14.43
N LEU A 49 5.62 13.28 -14.95
CA LEU A 49 4.51 12.77 -14.15
C LEU A 49 4.95 11.56 -13.29
N PHE A 50 5.86 10.73 -13.79
CA PHE A 50 6.42 9.59 -13.07
C PHE A 50 7.28 10.07 -11.91
N ALA A 51 8.26 10.95 -12.19
CA ALA A 51 9.13 11.52 -11.16
C ALA A 51 8.34 12.22 -10.04
N ALA A 52 7.22 12.87 -10.36
CA ALA A 52 6.37 13.55 -9.38
C ALA A 52 5.53 12.59 -8.50
N ASN A 53 5.31 11.33 -8.94
CA ASN A 53 4.39 10.40 -8.29
C ASN A 53 4.99 9.04 -7.92
N ALA A 54 6.22 8.74 -8.33
CA ALA A 54 6.88 7.44 -8.14
C ALA A 54 6.70 6.85 -6.72
N PRO A 55 6.94 7.59 -5.62
CA PRO A 55 6.78 7.06 -4.26
C PRO A 55 5.35 6.69 -3.84
N ARG A 56 4.37 6.98 -4.71
CA ARG A 56 2.94 6.74 -4.49
C ARG A 56 2.42 5.53 -5.26
N LEU A 57 3.24 4.92 -6.13
CA LEU A 57 2.81 3.86 -7.06
C LEU A 57 3.02 2.44 -6.52
N TYR A 58 3.68 2.26 -5.37
CA TYR A 58 4.14 0.95 -4.90
C TYR A 58 3.02 -0.06 -4.65
N ALA A 59 1.89 0.34 -4.06
CA ALA A 59 0.77 -0.57 -3.88
C ALA A 59 0.15 -0.99 -5.24
N ALA A 60 0.03 -0.07 -6.20
CA ALA A 60 -0.41 -0.40 -7.56
C ALA A 60 0.57 -1.36 -8.28
N VAL A 61 1.89 -1.17 -8.11
CA VAL A 61 2.91 -2.12 -8.60
C VAL A 61 2.70 -3.50 -7.96
N GLY A 62 2.53 -3.56 -6.65
CA GLY A 62 2.29 -4.80 -5.91
C GLY A 62 1.04 -5.56 -6.35
N ALA A 63 -0.04 -4.84 -6.65
CA ALA A 63 -1.25 -5.40 -7.24
C ALA A 63 -0.99 -5.93 -8.66
N ALA A 64 -0.27 -5.19 -9.50
CA ALA A 64 0.09 -5.65 -10.84
C ALA A 64 0.98 -6.91 -10.80
N LEU A 65 1.90 -7.02 -9.83
CA LEU A 65 2.70 -8.23 -9.60
C LEU A 65 1.84 -9.46 -9.29
N GLN A 66 0.72 -9.28 -8.58
CA GLN A 66 -0.25 -10.35 -8.37
C GLN A 66 -0.91 -10.78 -9.69
N GLY A 67 -1.27 -9.83 -10.55
CA GLY A 67 -1.79 -10.13 -11.89
C GLY A 67 -0.79 -10.87 -12.79
N LEU A 68 0.51 -10.60 -12.64
CA LEU A 68 1.60 -11.34 -13.32
C LEU A 68 1.92 -12.71 -12.68
N GLY A 69 1.33 -13.05 -11.54
CA GLY A 69 1.66 -14.28 -10.79
C GLY A 69 3.06 -14.24 -10.13
N LYS A 70 3.57 -13.02 -9.88
CA LYS A 70 4.88 -12.73 -9.26
C LYS A 70 4.80 -12.24 -7.83
N ALA A 71 3.59 -11.96 -7.32
CA ALA A 71 3.37 -11.66 -5.91
C ALA A 71 3.64 -12.85 -4.98
N ALA A 72 4.18 -12.58 -3.80
CA ALA A 72 4.30 -13.57 -2.72
C ALA A 72 2.94 -13.87 -2.09
N ILE A 73 2.12 -12.84 -1.87
CA ILE A 73 0.79 -12.95 -1.30
C ILE A 73 -0.26 -12.75 -2.40
N ASN A 74 -1.13 -13.74 -2.57
CA ASN A 74 -2.13 -13.78 -3.63
C ASN A 74 -3.58 -13.84 -3.12
N THR A 75 -3.83 -13.33 -1.92
CA THR A 75 -5.18 -13.19 -1.35
C THR A 75 -6.12 -12.41 -2.27
N ASN A 76 -7.41 -12.73 -2.26
CA ASN A 76 -8.42 -12.11 -3.11
C ASN A 76 -9.74 -11.87 -2.37
N LEU A 77 -10.06 -10.59 -2.18
CA LEU A 77 -11.27 -10.12 -1.50
C LEU A 77 -12.46 -9.94 -2.45
N LEU A 78 -12.38 -10.31 -3.73
CA LEU A 78 -13.56 -10.25 -4.60
C LEU A 78 -14.70 -11.15 -4.10
N PRO A 79 -15.98 -10.78 -4.34
CA PRO A 79 -17.14 -11.63 -4.04
C PRO A 79 -16.99 -13.03 -4.65
N ARG A 80 -17.06 -14.04 -3.79
CA ARG A 80 -17.11 -15.45 -4.22
C ARG A 80 -18.51 -15.70 -4.80
N ALA A 81 -18.60 -16.37 -5.95
CA ALA A 81 -19.89 -16.77 -6.51
C ALA A 81 -20.64 -17.69 -5.53
N LYS A 82 -21.93 -17.44 -5.30
CA LYS A 82 -22.78 -18.27 -4.44
C LYS A 82 -22.89 -19.68 -5.04
N GLY A 83 -22.47 -20.72 -4.31
CA GLY A 83 -22.81 -22.11 -4.66
C GLY A 83 -21.68 -23.14 -4.69
N SER A 84 -20.43 -22.81 -4.34
CA SER A 84 -19.39 -23.83 -4.26
C SER A 84 -18.43 -23.58 -3.10
N VAL A 85 -18.78 -24.19 -1.97
CA VAL A 85 -17.83 -24.39 -0.87
C VAL A 85 -16.89 -25.57 -1.18
N LEU A 86 -17.33 -26.58 -1.96
CA LEU A 86 -16.49 -27.72 -2.31
C LEU A 86 -15.56 -27.52 -3.52
N GLY A 87 -15.88 -26.61 -4.44
CA GLY A 87 -14.97 -26.23 -5.55
C GLY A 87 -13.81 -25.34 -5.10
N GLN A 88 -13.74 -25.04 -3.79
CA GLN A 88 -12.78 -24.14 -3.13
C GLN A 88 -11.35 -24.68 -3.10
N LEU A 89 -11.15 -25.99 -3.11
CA LEU A 89 -9.84 -26.64 -2.88
C LEU A 89 -8.94 -26.73 -4.13
N GLY A 90 -9.46 -26.41 -5.33
CA GLY A 90 -8.80 -26.68 -6.61
C GLY A 90 -8.05 -25.52 -7.27
N ARG A 91 -8.06 -24.31 -6.69
CA ARG A 91 -7.34 -23.15 -7.26
C ARG A 91 -5.86 -23.12 -6.89
N TRP A 92 -5.45 -23.84 -5.85
CA TRP A 92 -4.08 -23.84 -5.32
C TRP A 92 -3.04 -24.51 -6.24
N THR A 93 -3.45 -25.35 -7.20
CA THR A 93 -2.53 -25.99 -8.15
C THR A 93 -2.38 -25.26 -9.49
N LYS A 94 -3.15 -24.18 -9.71
CA LYS A 94 -2.93 -23.28 -10.84
C LYS A 94 -2.69 -21.88 -10.31
N ARG A 95 -1.41 -21.55 -10.10
CA ARG A 95 -0.91 -20.22 -10.51
C ARG A 95 -1.65 -19.91 -11.80
N SER A 96 -2.59 -18.95 -11.80
CA SER A 96 -3.12 -18.47 -13.07
C SER A 96 -1.89 -18.11 -13.86
N ARG A 97 -1.67 -18.78 -15.00
CA ARG A 97 -0.50 -18.54 -15.84
C ARG A 97 -0.56 -17.03 -16.12
N GLY A 98 0.31 -16.28 -15.44
CA GLY A 98 0.28 -14.83 -15.50
C GLY A 98 0.36 -14.42 -16.96
N GLY A 99 -0.43 -13.44 -17.35
CA GLY A 99 -0.23 -12.83 -18.67
C GLY A 99 1.17 -12.20 -18.71
N ASP A 100 1.70 -11.96 -19.91
CA ASP A 100 2.96 -11.23 -20.09
C ASP A 100 2.83 -9.74 -19.70
N ALA A 101 1.62 -9.30 -19.34
CA ALA A 101 1.31 -8.00 -18.79
C ALA A 101 0.16 -8.07 -17.78
N ALA A 102 0.12 -7.12 -16.83
CA ALA A 102 -1.00 -6.95 -15.89
C ALA A 102 -1.10 -5.49 -15.40
N TRP A 103 -2.32 -5.07 -15.07
CA TRP A 103 -2.60 -3.78 -14.46
C TRP A 103 -2.87 -3.92 -12.96
N GLY A 104 -2.32 -2.97 -12.20
CA GLY A 104 -2.64 -2.73 -10.81
C GLY A 104 -3.22 -1.33 -10.64
N PHE A 105 -4.31 -1.23 -9.89
CA PHE A 105 -5.04 0.03 -9.68
C PHE A 105 -5.27 0.32 -8.21
N GLU A 106 -4.95 1.55 -7.80
CA GLU A 106 -5.17 2.04 -6.45
C GLU A 106 -6.04 3.30 -6.50
N LEU A 107 -7.32 3.15 -6.14
CA LEU A 107 -8.30 4.24 -6.10
C LEU A 107 -8.41 4.79 -4.68
N THR A 108 -7.65 5.84 -4.41
CA THR A 108 -7.48 6.47 -3.07
C THR A 108 -8.39 7.68 -2.89
N ALA A 109 -8.37 8.32 -1.71
CA ALA A 109 -9.06 9.59 -1.50
C ALA A 109 -8.50 10.78 -2.31
N SER A 110 -7.29 10.63 -2.88
CA SER A 110 -6.63 11.67 -3.69
C SER A 110 -6.79 11.49 -5.19
N GLY A 111 -7.20 10.29 -5.64
CA GLY A 111 -7.28 9.95 -7.05
C GLY A 111 -6.96 8.48 -7.33
N LEU A 112 -6.92 8.16 -8.62
CA LEU A 112 -6.53 6.87 -9.14
C LEU A 112 -5.05 6.86 -9.49
N LYS A 113 -4.34 5.82 -9.04
CA LYS A 113 -3.00 5.45 -9.52
C LYS A 113 -3.12 4.15 -10.29
N ALA A 114 -2.56 4.09 -11.49
CA ALA A 114 -2.59 2.93 -12.36
C ALA A 114 -1.17 2.57 -12.79
N VAL A 115 -0.82 1.29 -12.74
CA VAL A 115 0.48 0.79 -13.20
C VAL A 115 0.26 -0.47 -14.05
N LYS A 116 0.84 -0.49 -15.24
CA LYS A 116 0.96 -1.66 -16.10
C LYS A 116 2.36 -2.24 -15.98
N LEU A 117 2.44 -3.48 -15.52
CA LEU A 117 3.67 -4.25 -15.57
C LEU A 117 3.69 -5.16 -16.79
N THR A 118 4.89 -5.44 -17.28
CA THR A 118 5.19 -6.48 -18.27
C THR A 118 6.23 -7.44 -17.74
N LEU A 119 6.17 -8.69 -18.16
CA LEU A 119 7.09 -9.76 -17.78
C LEU A 119 7.79 -10.30 -19.04
N ASP A 120 9.12 -10.27 -19.06
CA ASP A 120 9.90 -11.02 -20.04
C ASP A 120 9.98 -12.49 -19.60
N ALA A 121 9.28 -13.37 -20.29
CA ALA A 121 9.22 -14.79 -19.95
C ALA A 121 10.56 -15.53 -20.04
N LYS A 122 11.58 -14.96 -20.71
CA LYS A 122 12.92 -15.58 -20.82
C LYS A 122 13.83 -15.19 -19.67
N THR A 123 13.78 -13.93 -19.27
CA THR A 123 14.69 -13.36 -18.25
C THR A 123 14.03 -13.23 -16.88
N ASP A 124 12.72 -13.43 -16.81
CA ASP A 124 11.87 -13.14 -15.65
C ASP A 124 11.86 -11.67 -15.22
N ALA A 125 12.42 -10.78 -16.06
CA ALA A 125 12.50 -9.36 -15.78
C ALA A 125 11.10 -8.72 -15.83
N VAL A 126 10.81 -7.89 -14.83
CA VAL A 126 9.55 -7.14 -14.73
C VAL A 126 9.83 -5.67 -14.99
N SER A 127 9.01 -5.05 -15.84
CA SER A 127 9.15 -3.63 -16.20
C SER A 127 7.83 -2.88 -16.03
N ILE A 128 7.88 -1.63 -15.58
CA ILE A 128 6.75 -0.69 -15.68
C ILE A 128 6.64 -0.23 -17.12
N ALA A 129 5.66 -0.77 -17.85
CA ALA A 129 5.44 -0.45 -19.26
C ALA A 129 4.59 0.81 -19.44
N ALA A 130 3.66 1.07 -18.52
CA ALA A 130 2.83 2.26 -18.51
C ALA A 130 2.37 2.58 -17.09
N PHE A 131 2.01 3.84 -16.86
CA PHE A 131 1.35 4.27 -15.63
C PHE A 131 0.44 5.47 -15.94
N ASP A 132 -0.50 5.74 -15.05
CA ASP A 132 -1.25 7.00 -15.06
C ASP A 132 -1.62 7.39 -13.62
N VAL A 133 -1.78 8.69 -13.39
CA VAL A 133 -2.28 9.25 -12.13
C VAL A 133 -3.35 10.26 -12.46
N VAL A 134 -4.58 9.95 -12.05
CA VAL A 134 -5.75 10.80 -12.27
C VAL A 134 -6.25 11.31 -10.92
N GLU A 135 -5.99 12.59 -10.63
CA GLU A 135 -6.57 13.25 -9.45
C GLU A 135 -8.10 13.36 -9.62
N HIS A 136 -8.83 13.22 -8.51
CA HIS A 136 -10.26 13.52 -8.49
C HIS A 136 -10.51 15.00 -8.82
N ALA A 137 -11.67 15.31 -9.41
CA ALA A 137 -12.05 16.70 -9.69
C ALA A 137 -12.14 17.56 -8.41
N SER A 138 -12.41 16.92 -7.27
CA SER A 138 -12.32 17.48 -5.93
C SER A 138 -11.80 16.42 -4.95
N PRO A 139 -10.97 16.77 -3.94
CA PRO A 139 -10.54 15.81 -2.93
C PRO A 139 -11.74 15.16 -2.25
N LEU A 140 -11.70 13.84 -2.03
CA LEU A 140 -12.84 13.14 -1.42
C LEU A 140 -13.10 13.58 0.03
N GLY A 141 -12.07 14.08 0.73
CA GLY A 141 -12.20 14.69 2.05
C GLY A 141 -12.99 16.01 2.06
N ALA A 142 -13.18 16.65 0.91
CA ALA A 142 -13.97 17.88 0.78
C ALA A 142 -15.48 17.63 0.66
N VAL A 143 -15.90 16.39 0.38
CA VAL A 143 -17.31 16.02 0.19
C VAL A 143 -17.81 15.18 1.36
N ALA A 144 -19.05 15.45 1.80
CA ALA A 144 -19.67 14.76 2.93
C ALA A 144 -20.52 13.55 2.49
N SER A 145 -21.12 13.60 1.29
CA SER A 145 -22.05 12.58 0.77
C SER A 145 -21.31 11.41 0.13
N ASP A 146 -21.71 10.17 0.46
CA ASP A 146 -21.20 8.97 -0.20
C ASP A 146 -21.56 8.92 -1.69
N THR A 147 -22.71 9.45 -2.09
CA THR A 147 -23.10 9.57 -3.50
C THR A 147 -22.14 10.49 -4.25
N GLN A 148 -21.82 11.66 -3.69
CA GLN A 148 -20.86 12.57 -4.33
C GLN A 148 -19.45 11.97 -4.39
N ARG A 149 -19.02 11.24 -3.36
CA ARG A 149 -17.76 10.49 -3.40
C ARG A 149 -17.76 9.48 -4.53
N ARG A 150 -18.86 8.75 -4.67
CA ARG A 150 -19.04 7.76 -5.74
C ARG A 150 -18.96 8.41 -7.13
N ASP A 151 -19.68 9.51 -7.35
CA ASP A 151 -19.67 10.23 -8.63
C ASP A 151 -18.25 10.70 -9.01
N LEU A 152 -17.49 11.23 -8.04
CA LEU A 152 -16.09 11.65 -8.25
C LEU A 152 -15.18 10.46 -8.60
N MET A 153 -15.38 9.31 -7.97
CA MET A 153 -14.66 8.08 -8.29
C MET A 153 -14.98 7.58 -9.69
N ASP A 154 -16.26 7.54 -10.06
CA ASP A 154 -16.73 7.11 -11.39
C ASP A 154 -16.17 8.02 -12.49
N GLU A 155 -16.21 9.34 -12.29
CA GLU A 155 -15.61 10.32 -13.20
C GLU A 155 -14.09 10.08 -13.38
N THR A 156 -13.41 9.75 -12.29
CA THR A 156 -11.95 9.51 -12.29
C THR A 156 -11.58 8.25 -13.04
N VAL A 157 -12.31 7.15 -12.81
CA VAL A 157 -12.12 5.90 -13.55
C VAL A 157 -12.44 6.09 -15.03
N LYS A 158 -13.53 6.79 -15.36
CA LYS A 158 -13.87 7.12 -16.74
C LYS A 158 -12.76 7.90 -17.46
N LYS A 159 -12.24 8.96 -16.83
CA LYS A 159 -11.11 9.75 -17.36
C LYS A 159 -9.86 8.91 -17.63
N PHE A 160 -9.57 7.95 -16.76
CA PHE A 160 -8.47 7.01 -16.98
C PHE A 160 -8.73 6.13 -18.20
N LEU A 161 -9.92 5.54 -18.32
CA LEU A 161 -10.27 4.63 -19.43
C LEU A 161 -10.31 5.34 -20.79
N GLU A 162 -10.69 6.62 -20.83
CA GLU A 162 -10.63 7.44 -22.04
C GLU A 162 -9.19 7.62 -22.58
N ARG A 163 -8.20 7.59 -21.69
CA ARG A 163 -6.77 7.76 -22.01
C ARG A 163 -6.04 6.44 -22.19
N ASN A 164 -6.50 5.38 -21.51
CA ASN A 164 -5.81 4.11 -21.38
C ASN A 164 -6.80 2.95 -21.67
N PRO A 165 -6.99 2.58 -22.95
CA PRO A 165 -7.84 1.45 -23.30
C PRO A 165 -7.24 0.15 -22.76
N LEU A 166 -8.07 -0.63 -22.06
CA LEU A 166 -7.68 -1.93 -21.51
C LEU A 166 -7.82 -3.00 -22.58
N SER A 167 -6.80 -3.86 -22.73
CA SER A 167 -6.67 -4.81 -23.84
C SER A 167 -6.78 -6.27 -23.38
N GLY A 168 -7.53 -6.51 -22.29
CA GLY A 168 -7.78 -7.84 -21.74
C GLY A 168 -6.70 -8.36 -20.79
N GLU A 169 -5.71 -7.53 -20.43
CA GLU A 169 -4.74 -7.89 -19.39
C GLU A 169 -5.42 -8.13 -18.03
N PRO A 170 -4.88 -9.01 -17.18
CA PRO A 170 -5.27 -9.12 -15.78
C PRO A 170 -5.32 -7.76 -15.06
N ILE A 171 -6.39 -7.56 -14.30
CA ILE A 171 -6.64 -6.33 -13.53
C ILE A 171 -6.74 -6.69 -12.06
N VAL A 172 -5.88 -6.09 -11.24
CA VAL A 172 -5.92 -6.22 -9.79
C VAL A 172 -6.18 -4.86 -9.17
N LEU A 173 -7.26 -4.78 -8.39
CA LEU A 173 -7.61 -3.58 -7.64
C LEU A 173 -7.00 -3.63 -6.24
N VAL A 174 -6.61 -2.49 -5.72
CA VAL A 174 -6.21 -2.30 -4.32
C VAL A 174 -7.41 -1.84 -3.49
N PHE A 175 -7.58 -2.47 -2.34
CA PHE A 175 -8.62 -2.19 -1.35
C PHE A 175 -8.01 -1.56 -0.09
N PRO A 176 -8.62 -0.51 0.49
CA PRO A 176 -8.04 0.20 1.63
C PRO A 176 -7.91 -0.70 2.88
N GLY A 177 -6.71 -0.75 3.46
CA GLY A 177 -6.37 -1.58 4.61
C GLY A 177 -7.11 -1.17 5.87
N ALA A 178 -7.53 0.09 5.99
CA ALA A 178 -8.38 0.54 7.10
C ALA A 178 -9.76 -0.15 7.13
N GLN A 179 -10.18 -0.76 6.01
CA GLN A 179 -11.42 -1.52 5.88
C GLN A 179 -11.19 -3.04 5.90
N VAL A 180 -9.96 -3.48 6.21
CA VAL A 180 -9.55 -4.88 6.25
C VAL A 180 -9.19 -5.28 7.66
N LEU A 181 -9.76 -6.38 8.12
CA LEU A 181 -9.33 -7.08 9.31
C LEU A 181 -8.16 -8.01 8.95
N GLY A 182 -6.97 -7.70 9.44
CA GLY A 182 -5.81 -8.60 9.41
C GLY A 182 -5.70 -9.42 10.70
N ARG A 183 -5.46 -10.72 10.56
CA ARG A 183 -5.13 -11.64 11.66
C ARG A 183 -3.90 -12.45 11.29
N PHE A 184 -2.97 -12.56 12.23
CA PHE A 184 -1.70 -13.28 12.07
C PHE A 184 -1.59 -14.30 13.19
N PHE A 185 -1.28 -15.54 12.84
CA PHE A 185 -1.15 -16.61 13.80
C PHE A 185 -0.26 -17.72 13.26
N GLU A 186 0.17 -18.59 14.16
CA GLU A 186 0.91 -19.80 13.82
C GLU A 186 -0.07 -20.98 13.81
N MET A 187 -0.14 -21.66 12.68
CA MET A 187 -0.90 -22.90 12.55
C MET A 187 -0.12 -24.06 13.14
N PRO A 188 -0.80 -25.00 13.83
CA PRO A 188 -0.20 -26.26 14.22
C PRO A 188 0.25 -27.06 12.98
N PRO A 189 1.23 -27.96 13.14
CA PRO A 189 1.60 -28.95 12.13
C PRO A 189 0.39 -29.66 11.51
N VAL A 190 0.15 -29.41 10.23
CA VAL A 190 -1.00 -29.96 9.51
C VAL A 190 -0.63 -30.33 8.07
N GLU A 191 -1.13 -31.48 7.62
CA GLU A 191 -1.03 -31.90 6.22
C GLU A 191 -1.64 -30.83 5.30
N VAL A 192 -0.99 -30.58 4.16
CA VAL A 192 -1.38 -29.51 3.21
C VAL A 192 -2.87 -29.57 2.84
N LYS A 193 -3.40 -30.79 2.63
CA LYS A 193 -4.81 -31.01 2.25
C LYS A 193 -5.83 -30.59 3.30
N ARG A 194 -5.42 -30.39 4.56
CA ARG A 194 -6.31 -29.96 5.67
C ARG A 194 -6.13 -28.48 6.04
N ILE A 195 -5.27 -27.75 5.33
CA ILE A 195 -5.05 -26.32 5.60
C ILE A 195 -6.36 -25.54 5.41
N ASP A 196 -7.11 -25.80 4.34
CA ASP A 196 -8.38 -25.12 4.06
C ASP A 196 -9.39 -25.26 5.21
N ASP A 197 -9.57 -26.49 5.71
CA ASP A 197 -10.51 -26.78 6.81
C ASP A 197 -10.08 -26.08 8.10
N LEU A 198 -8.78 -26.11 8.39
CA LEU A 198 -8.21 -25.42 9.56
C LEU A 198 -8.39 -23.91 9.44
N MET A 199 -8.11 -23.33 8.27
CA MET A 199 -8.25 -21.90 8.05
C MET A 199 -9.71 -21.44 8.14
N LEU A 200 -10.66 -22.25 7.67
CA LEU A 200 -12.08 -21.99 7.87
C LEU A 200 -12.47 -22.02 9.35
N PHE A 201 -11.92 -22.96 10.13
CA PHE A 201 -12.13 -23.03 11.57
C PHE A 201 -11.55 -21.80 12.28
N GLU A 202 -10.30 -21.44 11.99
CA GLU A 202 -9.63 -20.24 12.53
C GLU A 202 -10.37 -18.96 12.16
N ALA A 203 -10.85 -18.84 10.92
CA ALA A 203 -11.67 -17.72 10.47
C ALA A 203 -12.91 -17.51 11.34
N LYS A 204 -13.63 -18.60 11.68
CA LYS A 204 -14.82 -18.53 12.53
C LYS A 204 -14.50 -18.09 13.96
N GLN A 205 -13.29 -18.37 14.46
CA GLN A 205 -12.90 -18.00 15.82
C GLN A 205 -12.35 -16.58 15.90
N GLN A 206 -11.54 -16.17 14.93
CA GLN A 206 -10.78 -14.92 15.00
C GLN A 206 -11.52 -13.71 14.44
N VAL A 207 -12.58 -13.94 13.66
CA VAL A 207 -13.36 -12.90 13.01
C VAL A 207 -14.64 -12.61 13.83
N PRO A 208 -14.83 -11.37 14.32
CA PRO A 208 -15.93 -11.02 15.21
C PRO A 208 -17.28 -10.81 14.48
N PHE A 209 -17.42 -11.33 13.26
CA PHE A 209 -18.62 -11.21 12.44
C PHE A 209 -18.89 -12.53 11.69
N PRO A 210 -20.14 -12.83 11.31
CA PRO A 210 -20.45 -13.98 10.49
C PRO A 210 -19.69 -13.94 9.15
N LEU A 211 -19.04 -15.04 8.77
CA LEU A 211 -18.24 -15.11 7.55
C LEU A 211 -19.08 -14.88 6.28
N GLU A 212 -20.39 -15.13 6.34
CA GLU A 212 -21.35 -14.90 5.25
C GLU A 212 -21.60 -13.41 4.98
N GLN A 213 -21.15 -12.52 5.87
CA GLN A 213 -21.21 -11.07 5.70
C GLN A 213 -19.88 -10.49 5.20
N LEU A 214 -18.89 -11.36 4.97
CA LEU A 214 -17.51 -10.98 4.72
C LEU A 214 -16.95 -11.62 3.46
N ASN A 215 -16.21 -10.82 2.70
CA ASN A 215 -15.18 -11.33 1.82
C ASN A 215 -13.96 -11.61 2.66
N TRP A 216 -13.47 -12.84 2.63
CA TRP A 216 -12.25 -13.18 3.34
C TRP A 216 -11.41 -14.15 2.53
N ASP A 217 -10.12 -14.10 2.79
CA ASP A 217 -9.15 -15.00 2.21
C ASP A 217 -7.95 -15.13 3.15
N TYR A 218 -7.01 -16.00 2.81
CA TYR A 218 -5.85 -16.23 3.65
C TYR A 218 -4.57 -16.53 2.86
N HIS A 219 -3.44 -16.40 3.52
CA HIS A 219 -2.12 -16.78 3.02
C HIS A 219 -1.39 -17.60 4.08
N VAL A 220 -0.73 -18.67 3.65
CA VAL A 220 0.13 -19.50 4.50
C VAL A 220 1.53 -19.47 3.92
N TRP A 221 2.51 -19.13 4.75
CA TRP A 221 3.90 -19.22 4.36
C TRP A 221 4.37 -20.66 4.47
N PHE A 222 5.02 -21.14 3.41
CA PHE A 222 5.67 -22.45 3.37
C PHE A 222 7.18 -22.24 3.44
N ASP A 223 7.83 -22.90 4.39
CA ASP A 223 9.28 -23.02 4.39
C ASP A 223 9.63 -24.35 3.71
N GLU A 224 10.31 -24.28 2.57
CA GLU A 224 10.69 -25.47 1.78
C GLU A 224 11.72 -26.34 2.51
N GLN A 225 12.45 -25.80 3.48
CA GLN A 225 13.40 -26.55 4.29
C GLN A 225 12.74 -27.27 5.47
N GLU A 226 11.54 -26.85 5.84
CA GLU A 226 10.77 -27.47 6.90
C GLU A 226 9.78 -28.50 6.33
N GLY A 227 9.76 -29.70 6.90
CA GLY A 227 8.87 -30.77 6.45
C GLY A 227 7.39 -30.41 6.62
N GLU A 228 6.50 -31.25 6.07
CA GLU A 228 5.05 -31.01 6.11
C GLU A 228 4.44 -30.83 7.53
N ARG A 229 5.21 -31.14 8.58
CA ARG A 229 4.83 -31.15 9.99
C ARG A 229 5.48 -30.06 10.84
N SER A 230 6.00 -28.99 10.23
CA SER A 230 6.40 -27.81 11.01
C SER A 230 5.24 -26.83 11.20
N PRO A 231 5.21 -26.06 12.31
CA PRO A 231 4.27 -24.97 12.48
C PRO A 231 4.42 -23.96 11.33
N ARG A 232 3.31 -23.39 10.86
CA ARG A 232 3.32 -22.47 9.72
C ARG A 232 2.69 -21.14 10.09
N ARG A 233 3.31 -20.05 9.67
CA ARG A 233 2.68 -18.72 9.79
C ARG A 233 1.54 -18.63 8.79
N ALA A 234 0.43 -18.08 9.26
CA ALA A 234 -0.74 -17.78 8.44
C ALA A 234 -1.21 -16.34 8.67
N MET A 235 -1.75 -15.76 7.61
CA MET A 235 -2.45 -14.49 7.62
C MET A 235 -3.86 -14.72 7.12
N LEU A 236 -4.85 -14.21 7.85
CA LEU A 236 -6.22 -14.09 7.40
C LEU A 236 -6.55 -12.61 7.17
N VAL A 237 -7.21 -12.33 6.04
CA VAL A 237 -7.73 -11.02 5.70
C VAL A 237 -9.22 -11.09 5.47
N ALA A 238 -9.98 -10.14 6.02
CA ALA A 238 -11.42 -10.07 5.84
C ALA A 238 -11.92 -8.63 5.69
N ALA A 239 -12.91 -8.43 4.82
CA ALA A 239 -13.58 -7.15 4.59
C ALA A 239 -15.09 -7.36 4.48
N ARG A 240 -15.88 -6.36 4.87
CA ARG A 240 -17.34 -6.43 4.78
C ARG A 240 -17.79 -6.46 3.31
N HIS A 241 -18.73 -7.36 2.99
CA HIS A 241 -19.30 -7.48 1.64
C HIS A 241 -19.75 -6.14 1.07
N LEU A 242 -20.42 -5.30 1.87
CA LEU A 242 -20.89 -3.98 1.45
C LEU A 242 -19.77 -3.10 0.88
N HIS A 243 -18.63 -3.01 1.59
CA HIS A 243 -17.52 -2.16 1.19
C HIS A 243 -16.80 -2.70 -0.05
N VAL A 244 -16.66 -4.03 -0.13
CA VAL A 244 -16.11 -4.69 -1.32
C VAL A 244 -16.97 -4.41 -2.53
N THR A 245 -18.29 -4.62 -2.44
CA THR A 245 -19.22 -4.36 -3.55
C THR A 245 -19.22 -2.90 -3.96
N GLN A 246 -19.20 -1.95 -3.02
CA GLN A 246 -19.11 -0.53 -3.33
C GLN A 246 -17.82 -0.19 -4.09
N ARG A 247 -16.68 -0.75 -3.67
CA ARG A 247 -15.38 -0.50 -4.30
C ARG A 247 -15.31 -1.09 -5.71
N VAL A 248 -15.75 -2.33 -5.87
CA VAL A 248 -15.72 -3.06 -7.15
C VAL A 248 -16.74 -2.47 -8.12
N GLY A 249 -17.91 -2.03 -7.63
CA GLY A 249 -18.97 -1.46 -8.45
C GLY A 249 -18.55 -0.23 -9.27
N VAL A 250 -17.65 0.61 -8.75
CA VAL A 250 -17.04 1.74 -9.52
C VAL A 250 -16.44 1.26 -10.84
N TRP A 251 -15.81 0.09 -10.83
CA TRP A 251 -15.14 -0.48 -12.00
C TRP A 251 -16.10 -1.27 -12.88
N GLU A 252 -16.98 -2.05 -12.28
CA GLU A 252 -17.98 -2.85 -13.00
C GLU A 252 -18.96 -1.97 -13.79
N ASP A 253 -19.40 -0.84 -13.21
CA ASP A 253 -20.27 0.13 -13.88
C ASP A 253 -19.57 0.83 -15.06
N ALA A 254 -18.23 0.89 -15.04
CA ALA A 254 -17.40 1.34 -16.16
C ALA A 254 -17.07 0.23 -17.17
N GLY A 255 -17.65 -0.97 -17.03
CA GLY A 255 -17.43 -2.13 -17.91
C GLY A 255 -16.12 -2.88 -17.65
N VAL A 256 -15.41 -2.56 -16.55
CA VAL A 256 -14.16 -3.21 -16.17
C VAL A 256 -14.44 -4.38 -15.24
N LYS A 257 -13.86 -5.54 -15.52
CA LYS A 257 -14.00 -6.75 -14.69
C LYS A 257 -12.67 -7.11 -14.03
N PRO A 258 -12.47 -6.74 -12.75
CA PRO A 258 -11.28 -7.11 -12.01
C PRO A 258 -11.13 -8.63 -11.86
N GLN A 259 -9.89 -9.11 -11.89
CA GLN A 259 -9.56 -10.50 -11.60
C GLN A 259 -9.26 -10.74 -10.11
N ALA A 260 -8.76 -9.70 -9.42
CA ALA A 260 -8.53 -9.74 -7.98
C ALA A 260 -8.74 -8.38 -7.32
N LEU A 261 -9.04 -8.43 -6.02
CA LEU A 261 -9.09 -7.30 -5.11
C LEU A 261 -8.17 -7.61 -3.93
N GLN A 262 -7.04 -6.91 -3.85
CA GLN A 262 -6.00 -7.12 -2.85
C GLN A 262 -6.01 -6.00 -1.82
N CYS A 263 -5.71 -6.25 -0.55
CA CYS A 263 -5.54 -5.15 0.39
C CYS A 263 -4.23 -4.38 0.11
N ASP A 264 -4.24 -3.06 0.31
CA ASP A 264 -3.08 -2.19 0.13
C ASP A 264 -1.83 -2.66 0.88
N ALA A 265 -1.97 -3.15 2.12
CA ALA A 265 -0.87 -3.67 2.90
C ALA A 265 -0.19 -4.87 2.22
N ALA A 266 -0.97 -5.84 1.74
CA ALA A 266 -0.44 -7.02 1.05
C ALA A 266 0.12 -6.66 -0.34
N ALA A 267 -0.51 -5.71 -1.03
CA ALA A 267 0.02 -5.19 -2.28
C ALA A 267 1.39 -4.50 -2.05
N LEU A 268 1.50 -3.63 -1.05
CA LEU A 268 2.75 -2.98 -0.69
C LEU A 268 3.84 -4.00 -0.28
N TYR A 269 3.47 -5.03 0.49
CA TYR A 269 4.36 -6.15 0.79
C TYR A 269 4.82 -6.86 -0.49
N ASN A 270 3.92 -7.15 -1.43
CA ASN A 270 4.27 -7.82 -2.69
C ASN A 270 5.27 -7.02 -3.52
N PHE A 271 5.12 -5.69 -3.54
CA PHE A 271 6.10 -4.81 -4.16
C PHE A 271 7.47 -4.95 -3.47
N TYR A 272 7.53 -4.75 -2.16
CA TYR A 272 8.79 -4.79 -1.41
C TYR A 272 9.48 -6.15 -1.52
N ASP A 273 8.72 -7.23 -1.35
CA ASP A 273 9.21 -8.60 -1.44
C ASP A 273 9.84 -8.90 -2.81
N PHE A 274 9.17 -8.52 -3.91
CA PHE A 274 9.68 -8.72 -5.26
C PHE A 274 10.87 -7.81 -5.58
N ALA A 275 10.68 -6.50 -5.39
CA ALA A 275 11.60 -5.47 -5.86
C ALA A 275 12.88 -5.39 -5.03
N VAL A 276 12.80 -5.70 -3.73
CA VAL A 276 13.88 -5.46 -2.77
C VAL A 276 14.34 -6.78 -2.16
N ALA A 277 13.45 -7.50 -1.47
CA ALA A 277 13.86 -8.63 -0.64
C ALA A 277 14.40 -9.81 -1.46
N ARG A 278 13.65 -10.28 -2.46
CA ARG A 278 14.08 -11.39 -3.34
C ARG A 278 15.22 -10.99 -4.27
N ALA A 279 15.24 -9.74 -4.73
CA ALA A 279 16.32 -9.21 -5.54
C ALA A 279 17.67 -9.23 -4.79
N ALA A 280 17.67 -8.85 -3.51
CA ALA A 280 18.86 -8.90 -2.66
C ALA A 280 19.37 -10.35 -2.45
N GLN A 281 18.47 -11.33 -2.38
CA GLN A 281 18.85 -12.75 -2.22
C GLN A 281 19.57 -13.33 -3.45
N SER A 282 19.28 -12.81 -4.64
CA SER A 282 19.96 -13.24 -5.87
C SER A 282 21.44 -12.80 -5.94
N GLY A 283 21.85 -11.88 -5.06
CA GLY A 283 23.22 -11.34 -4.98
C GLY A 283 24.17 -12.07 -4.02
N GLY A 284 23.72 -13.08 -3.26
CA GLY A 284 24.54 -13.84 -2.32
C GLY A 284 23.93 -13.98 -0.91
N SER A 285 24.75 -14.38 0.08
CA SER A 285 24.29 -14.56 1.46
C SER A 285 24.05 -13.21 2.16
N ARG A 286 22.79 -12.92 2.49
CA ARG A 286 22.40 -11.77 3.35
C ARG A 286 23.00 -11.89 4.75
N SER A 287 23.54 -10.79 5.26
CA SER A 287 23.90 -10.63 6.67
C SER A 287 22.68 -10.72 7.58
N ASP A 288 22.88 -11.01 8.87
CA ASP A 288 21.77 -11.10 9.84
C ASP A 288 20.97 -9.80 9.93
N VAL A 289 21.63 -8.65 9.77
CA VAL A 289 21.00 -7.32 9.74
C VAL A 289 20.13 -7.16 8.50
N GLU A 290 20.59 -7.61 7.33
CA GLU A 290 19.80 -7.54 6.10
C GLU A 290 18.57 -8.44 6.15
N ARG A 291 18.56 -9.50 6.98
CA ARG A 291 17.40 -10.38 7.21
C ARG A 291 16.42 -9.82 8.24
N MET A 292 16.78 -8.76 8.97
CA MET A 292 15.88 -8.15 9.94
C MET A 292 14.67 -7.53 9.24
N PRO A 293 13.48 -7.56 9.89
CA PRO A 293 12.28 -6.95 9.33
C PRO A 293 12.43 -5.44 9.10
N VAL A 294 11.82 -4.91 8.05
CA VAL A 294 11.66 -3.47 7.82
C VAL A 294 10.19 -3.07 7.96
N ALA A 295 9.93 -1.85 8.38
CA ALA A 295 8.57 -1.30 8.44
C ALA A 295 8.32 -0.31 7.32
N LEU A 296 7.46 -0.65 6.38
CA LEU A 296 6.97 0.22 5.33
C LEU A 296 5.85 1.10 5.92
N LEU A 297 6.09 2.40 6.00
CA LEU A 297 5.14 3.38 6.51
C LEU A 297 4.56 4.18 5.34
N ASP A 298 3.38 3.78 4.87
CA ASP A 298 2.65 4.44 3.77
C ASP A 298 1.68 5.48 4.31
N VAL A 299 1.94 6.76 4.05
CA VAL A 299 1.06 7.85 4.50
C VAL A 299 0.26 8.39 3.33
N GLY A 300 -1.05 8.13 3.37
CA GLY A 300 -2.02 8.60 2.38
C GLY A 300 -2.72 9.91 2.76
N ALA A 301 -3.80 10.20 2.06
CA ALA A 301 -4.68 11.33 2.35
C ALA A 301 -5.55 11.06 3.58
N ASP A 302 -6.28 9.95 3.60
CA ASP A 302 -7.27 9.61 4.62
C ASP A 302 -6.87 8.45 5.55
N GLY A 303 -5.69 7.87 5.36
CA GLY A 303 -5.18 6.79 6.18
C GLY A 303 -3.68 6.55 6.02
N THR A 304 -3.14 5.73 6.91
CA THR A 304 -1.73 5.32 6.93
C THR A 304 -1.64 3.82 7.13
N ASN A 305 -0.74 3.14 6.41
CA ASN A 305 -0.43 1.73 6.64
C ASN A 305 0.99 1.58 7.20
N LEU A 306 1.11 0.84 8.29
CA LEU A 306 2.39 0.34 8.78
C LEU A 306 2.47 -1.15 8.46
N VAL A 307 3.31 -1.53 7.50
CA VAL A 307 3.51 -2.92 7.06
C VAL A 307 4.92 -3.34 7.44
N VAL A 308 5.04 -4.32 8.33
CA VAL A 308 6.33 -4.94 8.65
C VAL A 308 6.55 -6.12 7.73
N ALA A 309 7.65 -6.08 6.97
CA ALA A 309 8.06 -7.09 6.01
C ALA A 309 9.40 -7.70 6.42
N GLY A 310 9.49 -9.04 6.40
CA GLY A 310 10.71 -9.79 6.66
C GLY A 310 10.62 -11.21 6.10
N ASP A 311 11.60 -12.05 6.43
CA ASP A 311 11.66 -13.41 5.88
C ASP A 311 10.46 -14.27 6.34
N ASN A 312 9.62 -14.61 5.36
CA ASN A 312 8.33 -15.27 5.56
C ASN A 312 7.45 -14.56 6.62
N LEU A 313 7.65 -13.25 6.81
CA LEU A 313 7.00 -12.43 7.82
C LEU A 313 6.30 -11.26 7.15
N MET A 314 4.98 -11.20 7.35
CA MET A 314 4.23 -9.97 7.15
C MET A 314 3.42 -9.70 8.41
N TRP A 315 3.39 -8.45 8.84
CA TRP A 315 2.44 -7.93 9.81
C TRP A 315 1.99 -6.56 9.33
N PHE A 316 0.74 -6.17 9.58
CA PHE A 316 0.33 -4.80 9.29
C PHE A 316 -0.64 -4.25 10.31
N ARG A 317 -0.67 -2.92 10.40
CA ARG A 317 -1.71 -2.16 11.06
C ARG A 317 -2.04 -0.92 10.22
N SER A 318 -3.33 -0.70 10.04
CA SER A 318 -3.87 0.48 9.37
C SER A 318 -4.26 1.51 10.43
N ILE A 319 -3.73 2.73 10.31
CA ILE A 319 -4.00 3.86 11.19
C ILE A 319 -4.98 4.78 10.45
N PRO A 320 -6.16 5.12 11.02
CA PRO A 320 -7.15 6.00 10.40
C PRO A 320 -6.75 7.48 10.53
N ARG A 321 -5.50 7.79 10.17
CA ARG A 321 -4.92 9.13 10.15
C ARG A 321 -4.10 9.28 8.89
N GLY A 322 -4.31 10.39 8.18
CA GLY A 322 -3.56 10.73 6.97
C GLY A 322 -3.32 12.22 6.86
N SER A 323 -2.85 12.67 5.70
CA SER A 323 -2.58 14.10 5.50
C SER A 323 -3.84 14.99 5.46
N ASP A 324 -5.04 14.42 5.37
CA ASP A 324 -6.31 15.16 5.43
C ASP A 324 -6.63 15.64 6.85
N ASP A 325 -6.09 14.99 7.88
CA ASP A 325 -6.21 15.49 9.26
C ASP A 325 -5.53 16.86 9.42
N LEU A 326 -4.45 17.10 8.66
CA LEU A 326 -3.79 18.40 8.59
C LEU A 326 -4.69 19.44 7.93
N ASN A 327 -5.41 19.07 6.87
CA ASN A 327 -6.39 19.96 6.24
C ASN A 327 -7.51 20.31 7.20
N ARG A 328 -8.07 19.32 7.92
CA ARG A 328 -9.13 19.54 8.92
C ARG A 328 -8.66 20.46 10.04
N ALA A 329 -7.41 20.34 10.48
CA ALA A 329 -6.83 21.24 11.48
C ALA A 329 -6.74 22.69 10.96
N LEU A 330 -6.28 22.89 9.71
CA LEU A 330 -6.25 24.19 9.06
C LEU A 330 -7.64 24.80 8.87
N MET A 331 -8.61 23.99 8.42
CA MET A 331 -10.01 24.42 8.26
C MET A 331 -10.57 24.98 9.57
N ARG A 332 -10.35 24.28 10.70
CA ARG A 332 -10.82 24.73 12.01
C ARG A 332 -10.11 26.00 12.49
N ARG A 333 -8.80 26.11 12.24
CA ARG A 333 -8.01 27.26 12.73
C ARG A 333 -8.22 28.54 11.94
N PHE A 334 -8.35 28.41 10.62
CA PHE A 334 -8.39 29.52 9.67
C PHE A 334 -9.77 29.74 9.05
N GLU A 335 -10.75 28.90 9.38
CA GLU A 335 -12.14 28.96 8.86
C GLU A 335 -12.18 28.92 7.32
N VAL A 336 -11.29 28.12 6.72
CA VAL A 336 -11.18 27.95 5.27
C VAL A 336 -11.82 26.64 4.80
N SER A 337 -12.14 26.56 3.50
CA SER A 337 -12.59 25.32 2.88
C SER A 337 -11.48 24.27 2.85
N PHE A 338 -11.86 22.99 2.69
CA PHE A 338 -10.92 21.90 2.52
C PHE A 338 -9.98 22.13 1.33
N THR A 339 -10.49 22.61 0.20
CA THR A 339 -9.70 22.90 -1.00
C THR A 339 -8.65 23.98 -0.74
N THR A 340 -9.01 25.05 -0.01
CA THR A 340 -8.06 26.09 0.39
C THR A 340 -7.00 25.55 1.36
N ALA A 341 -7.40 24.71 2.31
CA ALA A 341 -6.47 24.05 3.22
C ALA A 341 -5.48 23.11 2.47
N GLU A 342 -5.96 22.34 1.49
CA GLU A 342 -5.14 21.47 0.65
C GLU A 342 -4.13 22.28 -0.17
N GLN A 343 -4.52 23.42 -0.74
CA GLN A 343 -3.58 24.31 -1.44
C GLN A 343 -2.49 24.85 -0.51
N LEU A 344 -2.87 25.24 0.71
CA LEU A 344 -1.90 25.67 1.72
C LEU A 344 -0.94 24.54 2.11
N LYS A 345 -1.45 23.31 2.27
CA LYS A 345 -0.67 22.11 2.58
C LYS A 345 0.31 21.74 1.45
N ARG A 346 -0.13 21.77 0.20
CA ARG A 346 0.72 21.46 -0.99
C ARG A 346 1.71 22.57 -1.32
N HIS A 347 1.40 23.83 -1.00
CA HIS A 347 2.21 24.99 -1.36
C HIS A 347 2.45 25.95 -0.18
N PRO A 348 3.06 25.50 0.92
CA PRO A 348 3.22 26.30 2.13
C PRO A 348 4.02 27.58 1.87
N THR A 349 5.02 27.54 0.99
CA THR A 349 5.89 28.68 0.65
C THR A 349 5.18 29.79 -0.13
N LYS A 350 4.03 29.51 -0.75
CA LYS A 350 3.21 30.53 -1.43
C LYS A 350 2.36 31.34 -0.45
N SER A 351 2.26 30.91 0.81
CA SER A 351 1.44 31.55 1.83
C SER A 351 2.28 32.39 2.77
N LYS A 352 1.84 33.62 3.02
CA LYS A 352 2.41 34.48 4.08
C LYS A 352 2.15 33.93 5.50
N GLN A 353 1.31 32.90 5.63
CA GLN A 353 0.88 32.31 6.90
C GLN A 353 1.55 30.97 7.21
N VAL A 354 2.66 30.62 6.55
CA VAL A 354 3.33 29.32 6.73
C VAL A 354 3.68 29.01 8.19
N HIS A 355 4.13 30.00 8.97
CA HIS A 355 4.43 29.83 10.40
C HIS A 355 3.19 29.44 11.19
N ARG A 356 2.02 30.03 10.89
CA ARG A 356 0.77 29.69 11.56
C ARG A 356 0.26 28.31 11.16
N ALA A 357 0.54 27.86 9.94
CA ALA A 357 0.20 26.51 9.51
C ALA A 357 1.04 25.47 10.25
N ASP A 358 2.33 25.75 10.48
CA ASP A 358 3.21 24.87 11.25
C ASP A 358 2.70 24.69 12.70
N ASP A 359 2.35 25.77 13.39
CA ASP A 359 1.77 25.74 14.75
C ASP A 359 0.52 24.83 14.82
N VAL A 360 -0.32 24.85 13.77
CA VAL A 360 -1.54 24.03 13.68
C VAL A 360 -1.22 22.56 13.44
N TRP A 361 -0.17 22.27 12.68
CA TRP A 361 0.22 20.91 12.36
C TRP A 361 0.96 20.21 13.49
N GLN A 362 1.62 20.93 14.40
CA GLN A 362 2.43 20.30 15.46
C GLN A 362 1.67 19.28 16.31
N PRO A 363 0.46 19.57 16.83
CA PRO A 363 -0.29 18.58 17.61
C PRO A 363 -0.68 17.36 16.77
N VAL A 364 -0.99 17.56 15.48
CA VAL A 364 -1.36 16.47 14.56
C VAL A 364 -0.14 15.58 14.28
N PHE A 365 1.04 16.17 14.07
CA PHE A 365 2.28 15.42 13.90
C PHE A 365 2.64 14.63 15.16
N GLY A 366 2.53 15.24 16.34
CA GLY A 366 2.80 14.55 17.61
C GLY A 366 1.88 13.34 17.83
N GLN A 367 0.58 13.49 17.57
CA GLN A 367 -0.34 12.36 17.63
C GLN A 367 -0.02 11.28 16.60
N PHE A 368 0.38 11.68 15.39
CA PHE A 368 0.73 10.74 14.33
C PHE A 368 1.98 9.92 14.67
N VAL A 369 3.03 10.56 15.18
CA VAL A 369 4.24 9.87 15.67
C VAL A 369 3.85 8.87 16.77
N LYS A 370 2.99 9.28 17.72
CA LYS A 370 2.50 8.38 18.78
C LYS A 370 1.75 7.17 18.22
N ASP A 371 0.86 7.37 17.24
CA ASP A 371 0.10 6.29 16.62
C ASP A 371 1.05 5.26 15.94
N VAL A 372 2.16 5.73 15.34
CA VAL A 372 3.21 4.87 14.76
C VAL A 372 4.02 4.16 15.85
N GLN A 373 4.45 4.86 16.90
CA GLN A 373 5.16 4.28 18.05
C GLN A 373 4.35 3.15 18.69
N ASP A 374 3.07 3.39 18.98
CA ASP A 374 2.17 2.39 19.58
C ASP A 374 2.02 1.16 18.66
N SER A 375 2.05 1.37 17.35
CA SER A 375 1.94 0.30 16.35
C SER A 375 3.22 -0.54 16.27
N LEU A 376 4.40 0.10 16.27
CA LEU A 376 5.70 -0.59 16.34
C LEU A 376 5.88 -1.34 17.67
N ALA A 377 5.46 -0.74 18.78
CA ALA A 377 5.48 -1.39 20.09
C ALA A 377 4.61 -2.65 20.12
N ALA A 378 3.40 -2.58 19.54
CA ALA A 378 2.52 -3.74 19.41
C ALA A 378 3.13 -4.85 18.54
N TYR A 379 3.80 -4.50 17.44
CA TYR A 379 4.53 -5.46 16.61
C TYR A 379 5.67 -6.13 17.40
N ASN A 380 6.52 -5.34 18.05
CA ASN A 380 7.68 -5.84 18.79
C ASN A 380 7.26 -6.76 19.96
N ALA A 381 6.16 -6.43 20.65
CA ALA A 381 5.60 -7.27 21.70
C ALA A 381 5.09 -8.63 21.16
N ALA A 382 4.51 -8.64 19.96
CA ALA A 382 4.02 -9.85 19.30
C ALA A 382 5.15 -10.67 18.63
N HIS A 383 6.31 -10.08 18.36
CA HIS A 383 7.44 -10.74 17.67
C HIS A 383 8.77 -10.56 18.42
N PRO A 384 8.92 -11.12 19.64
CA PRO A 384 10.17 -11.05 20.39
C PRO A 384 11.37 -11.55 19.56
N GLY A 385 12.48 -10.83 19.61
CA GLY A 385 13.72 -11.20 18.89
C GLY A 385 13.74 -10.87 17.38
N LYS A 386 12.66 -10.28 16.83
CA LYS A 386 12.60 -9.81 15.44
C LYS A 386 12.24 -8.31 15.37
N PRO A 387 13.03 -7.41 15.99
CA PRO A 387 12.75 -5.98 15.94
C PRO A 387 12.86 -5.45 14.51
N VAL A 388 12.13 -4.38 14.22
CA VAL A 388 12.26 -3.65 12.96
C VAL A 388 13.64 -2.98 12.89
N ALA A 389 14.38 -3.21 11.80
CA ALA A 389 15.69 -2.60 11.55
C ALA A 389 15.61 -1.15 11.08
N ALA A 390 14.58 -0.80 10.30
CA ALA A 390 14.35 0.55 9.81
C ALA A 390 12.88 0.76 9.43
N VAL A 391 12.46 2.03 9.44
CA VAL A 391 11.17 2.50 8.92
C VAL A 391 11.39 3.16 7.56
N GLU A 392 10.77 2.62 6.53
CA GLU A 392 10.77 3.14 5.18
C GLU A 392 9.52 4.02 4.96
N ALA A 393 9.74 5.33 4.90
CA ALA A 393 8.73 6.35 4.67
C ALA A 393 8.35 6.41 3.18
N LEU A 394 7.08 6.13 2.88
CA LEU A 394 6.50 6.15 1.53
C LEU A 394 5.08 6.77 1.51
N GLY A 395 4.54 6.97 0.32
CA GLY A 395 3.22 7.60 0.15
C GLY A 395 3.25 9.12 0.01
N GLY A 396 2.12 9.69 -0.40
CA GLY A 396 1.99 11.11 -0.71
C GLY A 396 2.10 12.04 0.51
N GLY A 397 1.81 11.53 1.70
CA GLY A 397 1.82 12.28 2.96
C GLY A 397 3.22 12.78 3.33
N PHE A 398 4.30 12.05 3.02
CA PHE A 398 5.67 12.52 3.28
C PHE A 398 6.13 13.66 2.35
N ALA A 399 5.31 14.05 1.36
CA ALA A 399 5.51 15.30 0.62
C ALA A 399 5.07 16.53 1.42
N VAL A 400 4.31 16.36 2.51
CA VAL A 400 3.90 17.46 3.38
C VAL A 400 5.12 18.04 4.10
N HIS A 401 5.23 19.36 4.04
CA HIS A 401 6.30 20.09 4.71
C HIS A 401 6.31 19.83 6.21
N GLY A 402 7.49 19.60 6.79
CA GLY A 402 7.66 19.35 8.22
C GLY A 402 7.40 17.89 8.65
N LEU A 403 6.50 17.15 8.00
CA LEU A 403 6.12 15.80 8.45
C LEU A 403 7.32 14.85 8.56
N HIS A 404 8.11 14.71 7.49
CA HIS A 404 9.27 13.82 7.50
C HIS A 404 10.30 14.22 8.56
N ARG A 405 10.51 15.54 8.74
CA ARG A 405 11.44 16.05 9.76
C ARG A 405 10.99 15.65 11.17
N ARG A 406 9.69 15.64 11.44
CA ARG A 406 9.14 15.20 12.74
C ARG A 406 9.39 13.73 13.04
N PHE A 407 9.48 12.87 12.03
CA PHE A 407 9.90 11.49 12.25
C PHE A 407 11.40 11.37 12.55
N LEU A 408 12.23 12.31 12.11
CA LEU A 408 13.68 12.30 12.33
C LEU A 408 14.11 12.92 13.67
N GLU A 409 13.27 13.76 14.28
CA GLU A 409 13.56 14.45 15.55
C GLU A 409 13.22 13.52 16.73
N ALA A 410 14.22 13.14 17.53
CA ALA A 410 14.07 12.28 18.71
C ALA A 410 13.38 12.98 19.88
#